data_AF-A0A2E7Q1H8-F1
#
_entry.id   AF-A0A2E7Q1H8-F1
#
_cell.length_a   1.000
_cell.length_b   1.000
_cell.length_c   1.000
_cell.angle_alpha   90.00
_cell.angle_beta   90.00
_cell.angle_gamma   90.00
#
_symmetry.space_group_name_H-M   'P 1'
#
loop_
_entity.id
_entity.type
_entity.pdbx_description
1 polymer ?
#
loop_
_entity_poly.entity_id
_entity_poly.type
_entity_poly.pdbx_seq_one_letter_code
_entity_poly.pdbx_strand_id
1 'polypeptide(L)' 'MSDRQLKLDDQLCFALYAATNAITRAYKPRLELIGLTYPQYLVMMTLWQHGALNIRQIGKRLKLPANGITPM' A
#
# COMPACT_ATOMS: atom_id res chain seq x y z
N MET A 1 -21.01 -19.86 -15.97
CA MET A 1 -19.86 -18.95 -16.18
C MET A 1 -18.93 -19.63 -17.16
N SER A 2 -18.64 -19.05 -18.32
CA SER A 2 -17.72 -19.68 -19.29
C SER A 2 -16.28 -19.55 -18.79
N ASP A 3 -15.44 -20.57 -18.94
CA ASP A 3 -14.02 -20.60 -18.52
C ASP A 3 -13.18 -19.38 -18.96
N ARG A 4 -13.57 -18.72 -20.06
CA ARG A 4 -12.94 -17.48 -20.53
C ARG A 4 -13.00 -16.36 -19.49
N GLN A 5 -14.02 -16.31 -18.64
CA GLN A 5 -14.23 -15.29 -17.62
C GLN A 5 -13.32 -15.49 -16.38
N LEU A 6 -12.58 -16.60 -16.31
CA LEU A 6 -11.67 -16.95 -15.20
C LEU A 6 -10.18 -16.83 -15.58
N LYS A 7 -9.85 -16.35 -16.79
CA LYS A 7 -8.47 -16.07 -17.16
C LYS A 7 -7.92 -14.92 -16.35
N LEU A 8 -6.69 -15.08 -15.84
CA LEU A 8 -6.03 -14.10 -14.98
C LEU A 8 -5.84 -12.75 -15.68
N ASP A 9 -5.44 -12.76 -16.95
CA ASP A 9 -5.20 -11.54 -17.75
C ASP A 9 -6.49 -10.76 -18.04
N ASP A 10 -7.65 -11.42 -17.93
CA ASP A 10 -8.97 -10.79 -18.10
C ASP A 10 -9.50 -10.22 -16.76
N GLN A 11 -8.77 -10.36 -15.64
CA GLN A 11 -9.20 -9.88 -14.32
C GLN A 11 -8.64 -8.49 -14.00
N LEU A 12 -9.52 -7.50 -13.78
CA LEU A 12 -9.13 -6.17 -13.30
C LEU A 12 -8.38 -6.22 -11.96
N CYS A 13 -8.78 -7.12 -11.04
CA CYS A 13 -8.12 -7.27 -9.75
C CYS A 13 -6.65 -7.67 -9.89
N PHE A 14 -6.33 -8.50 -10.90
CA PHE A 14 -4.96 -8.90 -11.19
C PHE A 14 -4.15 -7.74 -11.76
N ALA A 15 -4.72 -6.96 -12.69
CA ALA A 15 -4.06 -5.77 -13.20
C ALA A 15 -3.72 -4.76 -12.08
N LEU A 16 -4.65 -4.52 -11.15
CA LEU A 16 -4.43 -3.66 -9.99
C LEU A 16 -3.37 -4.22 -9.01
N TYR A 17 -3.38 -5.53 -8.78
CA TYR A 17 -2.37 -6.21 -7.96
C TYR A 17 -0.97 -6.09 -8.58
N ALA A 18 -0.85 -6.35 -9.89
CA ALA A 18 0.41 -6.25 -10.62
C ALA A 18 0.94 -4.80 -10.61
N ALA A 19 0.07 -3.81 -10.81
CA ALA A 19 0.42 -2.40 -10.73
C ALA A 19 0.93 -2.00 -9.33
N THR A 20 0.23 -2.43 -8.27
CA THR A 20 0.62 -2.16 -6.88
C THR A 20 2.00 -2.76 -6.56
N ASN A 21 2.25 -3.98 -7.01
CA ASN A 21 3.55 -4.64 -6.87
C ASN A 21 4.66 -3.91 -7.64
N ALA A 22 4.37 -3.44 -8.85
CA ALA A 22 5.34 -2.68 -9.65
C ALA A 22 5.73 -1.37 -8.95
N ILE A 23 4.77 -0.63 -8.41
CA ILE A 23 5.02 0.60 -7.63
C ILE A 23 5.87 0.27 -6.41
N THR A 24 5.50 -0.75 -5.63
CA THR A 24 6.24 -1.15 -4.43
C THR A 24 7.70 -1.49 -4.74
N ARG A 25 7.96 -2.24 -5.81
CA ARG A 25 9.33 -2.55 -6.27
C ARG A 25 10.09 -1.33 -6.73
N ALA A 26 9.44 -0.39 -7.42
CA ALA A 26 10.08 0.83 -7.90
C ALA A 26 10.55 1.73 -6.75
N TYR A 27 9.80 1.79 -5.64
CA TYR A 27 10.15 2.60 -4.47
C TYR A 27 11.18 1.93 -3.56
N LYS A 28 11.21 0.59 -3.52
CA LYS A 28 12.04 -0.19 -2.57
C LYS A 28 13.50 0.28 -2.47
N PRO A 29 14.28 0.41 -3.57
CA PRO A 29 15.70 0.78 -3.46
C PRO A 29 15.93 2.14 -2.81
N ARG A 30 15.02 3.10 -3.03
CA ARG A 30 15.14 4.45 -2.46
C ARG A 30 14.75 4.49 -1.00
N LEU A 31 13.70 3.73 -0.63
CA LEU A 31 13.23 3.67 0.75
C LEU A 31 14.20 2.90 1.66
N GLU A 32 14.88 1.88 1.12
CA GLU A 32 15.93 1.15 1.84
C GLU A 32 17.08 2.07 2.29
N LEU A 33 17.43 3.08 1.49
CA LEU A 33 18.47 4.07 1.85
C LEU A 33 18.14 4.88 3.11
N ILE A 34 16.85 5.02 3.41
CA ILE A 34 16.35 5.77 4.57
C ILE A 34 15.68 4.87 5.61
N GLY A 35 15.84 3.55 5.48
CA GLY A 35 15.33 2.57 6.45
C GLY A 35 13.80 2.47 6.50
N LEU A 36 13.10 2.76 5.40
CA LEU A 36 11.64 2.67 5.34
C LEU A 36 11.15 1.53 4.44
N THR A 37 10.02 0.94 4.79
CA THR A 37 9.20 0.13 3.88
C THR A 37 8.18 0.99 3.14
N TYR A 38 7.57 0.49 2.06
CA TYR A 38 6.53 1.23 1.33
C TYR A 38 5.31 1.59 2.21
N PRO A 39 4.78 0.69 3.07
CA PRO A 39 3.73 1.07 4.02
C PRO A 39 4.18 2.14 5.03
N GLN A 40 5.38 2.02 5.60
CA GLN A 40 5.92 3.02 6.53
C GLN A 40 6.09 4.39 5.83
N TYR A 41 6.50 4.41 4.56
CA TYR A 41 6.55 5.62 3.75
C TYR A 41 5.17 6.30 3.62
N LEU A 42 4.09 5.55 3.41
CA LEU A 42 2.74 6.12 3.35
C LEU A 42 2.28 6.70 4.70
N VAL A 43 2.68 6.08 5.81
CA VAL A 43 2.49 6.65 7.16
C VAL A 43 3.25 7.97 7.28
N MET A 44 4.52 8.02 6.86
CA MET A 44 5.32 9.24 6.90
C MET A 44 4.73 10.35 6.03
N MET A 45 4.29 10.05 4.81
CA MET A 45 3.60 11.00 3.93
C MET A 45 2.36 11.60 4.60
N THR A 46 1.60 10.77 5.32
CA THR A 46 0.40 11.20 6.04
C THR A 46 0.76 12.13 7.22
N LEU A 47 1.80 11.78 7.97
CA LEU A 47 2.29 12.57 9.11
C LEU A 47 2.92 13.89 8.65
N TRP A 48 3.68 13.90 7.55
CA TRP A 48 4.24 15.13 6.99
C TRP A 48 3.16 16.10 6.50
N GLN A 49 2.07 15.59 5.94
CA GLN A 49 0.98 16.43 5.45
C GLN A 49 0.12 17.02 6.58
N HIS A 50 -0.08 16.28 7.67
CA HIS A 50 -1.08 16.62 8.69
C HIS A 50 -0.53 16.82 10.11
N GLY A 51 0.77 16.62 10.31
CA GLY A 51 1.39 16.62 11.64
C GLY A 51 1.03 15.37 12.45
N ALA A 52 1.01 15.53 13.77
CA ALA A 52 0.73 14.45 14.69
C ALA A 52 -0.71 13.92 14.54
N LEU A 53 -0.85 12.62 14.26
CA LEU A 53 -2.12 11.92 14.15
C LEU A 53 -2.09 10.65 15.01
N ASN A 54 -3.23 10.29 15.59
CA ASN A 54 -3.37 9.00 16.26
C ASN A 54 -3.54 7.85 15.23
N ILE A 55 -3.32 6.61 15.68
CA ILE A 55 -3.37 5.41 14.84
C ILE A 55 -4.70 5.27 14.09
N ARG A 56 -5.83 5.60 14.73
CA ARG A 56 -7.15 5.53 14.08
C ARG A 56 -7.28 6.53 12.93
N GLN A 57 -6.74 7.73 13.11
CA GLN A 57 -6.73 8.78 12.08
C GLN A 57 -5.82 8.41 10.90
N ILE A 58 -4.68 7.78 11.16
CA ILE A 58 -3.77 7.26 10.13
C ILE A 58 -4.46 6.14 9.34
N GLY A 59 -5.05 5.15 10.01
CA GLY A 59 -5.74 4.04 9.34
C GLY A 59 -6.91 4.48 8.48
N LYS A 60 -7.71 5.42 8.97
CA LYS A 60 -8.80 6.01 8.19
C LYS A 60 -8.30 6.65 6.89
N ARG A 61 -7.15 7.34 6.93
CA ARG A 61 -6.56 8.01 5.76
C ARG A 61 -5.94 7.03 4.77
N LEU A 62 -5.21 6.04 5.28
CA LEU A 62 -4.57 5.02 4.45
C LEU A 62 -5.52 3.92 3.98
N LYS A 63 -6.80 3.97 4.39
CA LYS A 63 -7.79 2.91 4.17
C LYS A 63 -7.30 1.54 4.66
N LEU A 64 -6.47 1.56 5.71
CA LEU A 64 -5.97 0.35 6.37
C LEU A 64 -6.88 0.01 7.55
N PRO A 65 -7.25 -1.26 7.73
CA PRO A 65 -7.88 -1.68 8.97
C PRO A 65 -6.89 -1.44 10.12
N ALA A 66 -7.39 -1.10 11.31
CA ALA A 66 -6.55 -0.63 12.43
C ALA A 66 -5.47 -1.66 12.85
N ASN A 67 -5.71 -2.95 12.62
CA ASN A 67 -4.77 -4.05 12.83
C ASN A 67 -3.63 -4.10 11.79
N GLY A 68 -3.73 -3.39 10.66
CA GLY A 68 -2.70 -3.25 9.65
C GLY A 68 -1.65 -2.17 9.93
N ILE A 69 -1.72 -1.51 11.10
CA ILE A 69 -0.81 -0.42 11.52
C ILE A 69 0.02 -0.80 12.76
N THR A 70 -0.39 -1.84 13.49
CA THR A 70 0.40 -2.49 14.54
C THR A 70 1.65 -3.17 13.95
N PRO A 71 2.77 -3.27 14.70
CA PRO A 71 4.09 -2.93 14.19
C PRO A 71 4.54 -3.86 13.06
N MET A 72 4.73 -3.24 11.88
CA MET A 72 5.52 -3.75 10.76
C MET A 72 6.92 -3.17 10.80
#